data_AF-A0A2I0CVG4-F1
#
_entry.id   AF-A0A2I0CVG4-F1
#
_cell.length_a   1.000
_cell.length_b   1.000
_cell.length_c   1.000
_cell.angle_alpha   90.00
_cell.angle_beta   90.00
_cell.angle_gamma   90.00
#
_symmetry.space_group_name_H-M   'P 1'
#
loop_
_entity.id
_entity.type
_entity.pdbx_description
1 polymer ?
#
loop_
_entity_poly.entity_id
_entity_poly.type
_entity_poly.pdbx_seq_one_letter_code
_entity_poly.pdbx_strand_id
1 'polypeptide(L)'
;DTLLTEYETVHDNPARRHALEHLIRDTIHEINLEKDMHLSASDSFEILKGKAHEALSKIRNTQVIRDVHIFGEIPLGDMRIEFINNIIRFDIGDLCIRRVIAETRGLDFDELFSHQDRFSETFSKSYGALIEELDQQAKSIIRCTLNDPGARLQEVLGLLLTKESEDKLRVIQMRILDINERLEQSREINALFNGMNGGHTPPGPSGFLNRGQDDILPTGRNFYSTDPYRMPTKSAWIVGRNLAESLLQKYQKEEGRLPENVGFFWMAIDLMCSNGEGFAQMFHLLGVEPIWNASGQVRSFRVVPLDKLGRPRIDITVEITSTLRDCYPTSYELLDEAI
;
A
#
# COMPACT_ATOMS: atom_id res chain seq x y z
N ASP A 1 13.98 -2.87 -19.07
CA ASP A 1 14.06 -4.10 -18.26
C ASP A 1 15.11 -5.06 -18.79
N THR A 2 14.92 -5.63 -19.98
CA THR A 2 15.86 -6.61 -20.59
C THR A 2 17.32 -6.14 -20.58
N LEU A 3 17.59 -4.89 -20.97
CA LEU A 3 18.94 -4.33 -20.97
C LEU A 3 19.57 -4.25 -19.57
N LEU A 4 18.79 -3.92 -18.54
CA LEU A 4 19.28 -3.88 -17.15
C LEU A 4 19.60 -5.29 -16.66
N THR A 5 18.70 -6.26 -16.92
CA THR A 5 18.94 -7.67 -16.56
C THR A 5 20.16 -8.23 -17.29
N GLU A 6 20.35 -7.90 -18.56
CA GLU A 6 21.56 -8.30 -19.31
C GLU A 6 22.82 -7.68 -18.72
N TYR A 7 22.78 -6.38 -18.36
CA TYR A 7 23.90 -5.71 -17.72
C TYR A 7 24.29 -6.36 -16.38
N GLU A 8 23.29 -6.67 -15.54
CA GLU A 8 23.51 -7.26 -14.22
C GLU A 8 23.96 -8.71 -14.29
N THR A 9 23.71 -9.43 -15.40
CA THR A 9 24.11 -10.84 -15.54
C THR A 9 25.48 -11.01 -16.22
N VAL A 10 25.89 -10.09 -17.09
CA VAL A 10 27.19 -10.15 -17.77
C VAL A 10 28.30 -9.69 -16.83
N HIS A 11 29.16 -10.60 -16.34
CA HIS A 11 30.26 -10.26 -15.43
C HIS A 11 31.65 -10.20 -16.08
N ASP A 12 31.88 -11.05 -17.08
CA ASP A 12 33.23 -11.36 -17.56
C ASP A 12 33.66 -10.59 -18.82
N ASN A 13 32.84 -9.64 -19.30
CA ASN A 13 33.14 -8.88 -20.51
C ASN A 13 32.97 -7.36 -20.31
N PRO A 14 34.07 -6.64 -19.96
CA PRO A 14 34.04 -5.20 -19.73
C PRO A 14 33.59 -4.39 -20.95
N ALA A 15 33.96 -4.82 -22.17
CA ALA A 15 33.57 -4.12 -23.39
C ALA A 15 32.06 -4.21 -23.64
N ARG A 16 31.47 -5.39 -23.40
CA ARG A 16 30.01 -5.59 -23.50
C ARG A 16 29.26 -4.81 -22.43
N ARG A 17 29.76 -4.79 -21.18
CA ARG A 17 29.18 -3.96 -20.11
C ARG A 17 29.14 -2.49 -20.52
N HIS A 18 30.26 -1.94 -20.98
CA HIS A 18 30.31 -0.54 -21.38
C HIS A 18 29.36 -0.23 -22.55
N ALA A 19 29.22 -1.13 -23.52
CA ALA A 19 28.23 -0.98 -24.59
C ALA A 19 26.78 -0.98 -24.05
N LEU A 20 26.47 -1.86 -23.09
CA LEU A 20 25.17 -1.90 -22.44
C LEU A 20 24.89 -0.63 -21.61
N GLU A 21 25.90 -0.02 -20.98
CA GLU A 21 25.73 1.26 -20.26
C GLU A 21 25.23 2.36 -21.19
N HIS A 22 25.85 2.51 -22.38
CA HIS A 22 25.43 3.47 -23.38
C HIS A 22 24.02 3.18 -23.88
N LEU A 23 23.72 1.91 -24.23
CA LEU A 23 22.38 1.52 -24.66
C LEU A 23 21.30 1.79 -23.62
N ILE A 24 21.60 1.55 -22.33
CA ILE A 24 20.67 1.83 -21.23
C ILE A 24 20.44 3.34 -21.11
N ARG A 25 21.49 4.15 -21.16
CA ARG A 25 21.38 5.62 -21.10
C ARG A 25 20.56 6.18 -22.27
N ASP A 26 20.88 5.75 -23.49
CA ASP A 26 20.17 6.17 -24.70
C ASP A 26 18.70 5.77 -24.62
N THR A 27 18.39 4.54 -24.20
CA THR A 27 17.01 4.07 -24.05
C THR A 27 16.24 4.90 -23.02
N ILE A 28 16.84 5.19 -21.85
CA ILE A 28 16.22 6.02 -20.80
C ILE A 28 15.92 7.42 -21.33
N HIS A 29 16.83 7.99 -22.12
CA HIS A 29 16.64 9.28 -22.76
C HIS A 29 15.49 9.26 -23.78
N GLU A 30 15.47 8.26 -24.67
CA GLU A 30 14.44 8.10 -25.71
C GLU A 30 13.02 8.00 -25.12
N ILE A 31 12.86 7.26 -24.01
CA ILE A 31 11.56 7.10 -23.34
C ILE A 31 11.23 8.24 -22.37
N ASN A 32 12.10 9.24 -22.24
CA ASN A 32 11.96 10.39 -21.33
C ASN A 32 11.82 10.03 -19.83
N LEU A 33 12.37 8.90 -19.39
CA LEU A 33 12.26 8.45 -17.99
C LEU A 33 13.18 9.22 -17.04
N GLU A 34 14.10 10.04 -17.57
CA GLU A 34 15.06 10.82 -16.79
C GLU A 34 14.42 11.75 -15.76
N LYS A 35 13.29 12.37 -16.14
CA LYS A 35 12.55 13.30 -15.28
C LYS A 35 11.89 12.57 -14.12
N ASP A 36 11.28 11.42 -14.39
CA ASP A 36 10.59 10.60 -13.38
C ASP A 36 11.57 9.97 -12.39
N MET A 37 12.81 9.72 -12.84
CA MET A 37 13.89 9.22 -12.00
C MET A 37 14.62 10.33 -11.22
N HIS A 38 14.31 11.62 -11.47
CA HIS A 38 15.05 12.76 -10.95
C HIS A 38 16.57 12.60 -11.15
N LEU A 39 17.00 12.22 -12.36
CA LEU A 39 18.41 12.05 -12.68
C LEU A 39 19.12 13.41 -12.77
N SER A 40 20.28 13.52 -12.12
CA SER A 40 21.23 14.61 -12.35
C SER A 40 22.21 14.23 -13.45
N ALA A 41 22.65 15.21 -14.24
CA ALA A 41 23.72 15.02 -15.23
C ALA A 41 25.04 14.53 -14.62
N SER A 42 25.23 14.73 -13.30
CA SER A 42 26.41 14.26 -12.55
C SER A 42 26.27 12.85 -11.96
N ASP A 43 25.12 12.19 -12.10
CA ASP A 43 24.88 10.89 -11.47
C ASP A 43 25.75 9.79 -12.13
N SER A 44 26.39 8.97 -11.28
CA SER A 44 27.13 7.80 -11.73
C SER A 44 26.20 6.77 -12.38
N PHE A 45 26.76 5.87 -13.20
CA PHE A 45 25.97 4.82 -13.82
C PHE A 45 25.30 3.90 -12.77
N GLU A 46 25.97 3.60 -11.65
CA GLU A 46 25.39 2.81 -10.56
C GLU A 46 24.15 3.47 -9.95
N ILE A 47 24.17 4.81 -9.76
CA ILE A 47 23.00 5.56 -9.27
C ILE A 47 21.87 5.50 -10.30
N LEU A 48 22.19 5.68 -11.58
CA LEU A 48 21.22 5.59 -12.67
C LEU A 48 20.57 4.20 -12.73
N LYS A 49 21.36 3.14 -12.60
CA LYS A 49 20.90 1.75 -12.59
C LYS A 49 19.92 1.49 -11.44
N GLY A 50 20.28 1.88 -10.21
CA GLY A 50 19.41 1.72 -9.05
C GLY A 50 18.08 2.49 -9.20
N LYS A 51 18.15 3.76 -9.63
CA LYS A 51 16.95 4.56 -9.93
C LYS A 51 16.09 3.93 -11.03
N ALA A 52 16.70 3.28 -12.02
CA ALA A 52 15.98 2.65 -13.12
C ALA A 52 15.25 1.38 -12.64
N HIS A 53 15.89 0.58 -11.79
CA HIS A 53 15.24 -0.54 -11.11
C HIS A 53 14.05 -0.08 -10.25
N GLU A 54 14.23 0.99 -9.47
CA GLU A 54 13.15 1.56 -8.65
C GLU A 54 11.98 2.04 -9.52
N ALA A 55 12.25 2.79 -10.59
CA ALA A 55 11.23 3.29 -11.51
C ALA A 55 10.46 2.16 -12.20
N LEU A 56 11.16 1.15 -12.71
CA LEU A 56 10.53 -0.03 -13.31
C LEU A 56 9.74 -0.83 -12.29
N SER A 57 10.23 -0.96 -11.05
CA SER A 57 9.51 -1.64 -9.99
C SER A 57 8.18 -0.93 -9.66
N LYS A 58 8.18 0.40 -9.60
CA LYS A 58 6.96 1.19 -9.40
C LYS A 58 5.95 0.91 -10.51
N ILE A 59 6.36 0.97 -11.78
CA ILE A 59 5.47 0.71 -12.92
C ILE A 59 4.92 -0.72 -12.86
N ARG A 60 5.79 -1.70 -12.61
CA ARG A 60 5.47 -3.14 -12.59
C ARG A 60 4.49 -3.52 -11.48
N ASN A 61 4.69 -2.98 -10.29
CA ASN A 61 3.95 -3.38 -9.08
C ASN A 61 2.76 -2.45 -8.74
N THR A 62 2.51 -1.42 -9.56
CA THR A 62 1.35 -0.55 -9.42
C THR A 62 0.09 -1.27 -9.88
N GLN A 63 -0.93 -1.29 -9.02
CA GLN A 63 -2.23 -1.84 -9.37
C GLN A 63 -3.10 -0.73 -9.97
N VAL A 64 -3.64 -1.01 -11.15
CA VAL A 64 -4.51 -0.10 -11.88
C VAL A 64 -5.83 -0.81 -12.11
N ILE A 65 -6.93 -0.11 -11.87
CA ILE A 65 -8.27 -0.60 -12.22
C ILE A 65 -8.35 -0.65 -13.75
N ARG A 66 -8.55 -1.85 -14.30
CA ARG A 66 -8.56 -2.10 -15.76
C ARG A 66 -9.95 -2.05 -16.40
N ASP A 67 -10.99 -1.92 -15.59
CA ASP A 67 -12.38 -1.97 -16.04
C ASP A 67 -13.28 -1.11 -15.14
N VAL A 68 -14.52 -0.86 -15.56
CA VAL A 68 -15.52 -0.14 -14.80
C VAL A 68 -16.52 -1.09 -14.15
N HIS A 69 -17.03 -0.73 -12.98
CA HIS A 69 -18.07 -1.50 -12.32
C HIS A 69 -19.41 -1.37 -13.05
N ILE A 70 -20.10 -2.49 -13.27
CA ILE A 70 -21.48 -2.52 -13.73
C ILE A 70 -22.36 -2.84 -12.53
N PHE A 71 -23.29 -1.94 -12.20
CA PHE A 71 -24.14 -2.07 -11.02
C PHE A 71 -24.96 -3.37 -11.05
N GLY A 72 -24.79 -4.21 -10.03
CA GLY A 72 -25.42 -5.53 -9.94
C GLY A 72 -24.62 -6.68 -10.53
N GLU A 73 -23.51 -6.42 -11.23
CA GLU A 73 -22.63 -7.45 -11.75
C GLU A 73 -21.42 -7.65 -10.84
N ILE A 74 -21.14 -8.91 -10.50
CA ILE A 74 -19.94 -9.27 -9.73
C ILE A 74 -18.79 -9.62 -10.70
N PRO A 75 -17.53 -9.37 -10.33
CA PRO A 75 -16.40 -9.73 -11.18
C PRO A 75 -16.35 -11.26 -11.39
N LEU A 76 -16.02 -11.67 -12.63
CA LEU A 76 -15.94 -13.08 -13.05
C LEU A 76 -14.53 -13.42 -13.55
N GLY A 77 -14.19 -14.71 -13.55
CA GLY A 77 -12.92 -15.22 -14.10
C GLY A 77 -11.69 -14.52 -13.53
N ASP A 78 -10.80 -14.06 -14.42
CA ASP A 78 -9.57 -13.37 -14.02
C ASP A 78 -9.81 -12.04 -13.30
N MET A 79 -10.90 -11.32 -13.62
CA MET A 79 -11.25 -10.09 -12.90
C MET A 79 -11.56 -10.35 -11.43
N ARG A 80 -12.17 -11.49 -11.13
CA ARG A 80 -12.42 -11.92 -9.74
C ARG A 80 -11.12 -12.22 -9.00
N ILE A 81 -10.20 -12.91 -9.68
CA ILE A 81 -8.89 -13.25 -9.12
C ILE A 81 -8.12 -11.96 -8.79
N GLU A 82 -8.07 -11.02 -9.72
CA GLU A 82 -7.43 -9.70 -9.51
C GLU A 82 -8.10 -8.92 -8.38
N PHE A 83 -9.42 -8.92 -8.32
CA PHE A 83 -10.17 -8.23 -7.26
C PHE A 83 -9.84 -8.78 -5.88
N ILE A 84 -9.85 -10.11 -5.71
CA ILE A 84 -9.48 -10.76 -4.44
C ILE A 84 -8.00 -10.50 -4.12
N ASN A 85 -7.11 -10.59 -5.12
CA ASN A 85 -5.68 -10.31 -4.92
C ASN A 85 -5.44 -8.90 -4.37
N ASN A 86 -6.17 -7.91 -4.90
CA ASN A 86 -6.09 -6.53 -4.43
C ASN A 86 -6.52 -6.33 -2.98
N ILE A 87 -7.36 -7.22 -2.43
CA ILE A 87 -7.78 -7.20 -1.03
C ILE A 87 -6.75 -7.90 -0.14
N ILE A 88 -6.31 -9.10 -0.53
CA ILE A 88 -5.47 -9.96 0.33
C ILE A 88 -3.98 -9.60 0.30
N ARG A 89 -3.55 -8.71 -0.61
CA ARG A 89 -2.17 -8.20 -0.67
C ARG A 89 -1.79 -7.31 0.51
N PHE A 90 -2.79 -6.85 1.27
CA PHE A 90 -2.61 -6.05 2.49
C PHE A 90 -2.69 -6.92 3.73
N ASP A 91 -1.89 -6.52 4.70
CA ASP A 91 -1.68 -7.26 5.94
C ASP A 91 -2.94 -7.17 6.81
N ILE A 92 -3.45 -8.32 7.27
CA ILE A 92 -4.34 -8.39 8.42
C ILE A 92 -3.55 -9.02 9.56
N GLY A 93 -3.14 -8.20 10.54
CA GLY A 93 -2.12 -8.62 11.51
C GLY A 93 -0.80 -8.91 10.79
N ASP A 94 -0.20 -10.07 11.05
CA ASP A 94 1.07 -10.49 10.43
C ASP A 94 0.88 -11.35 9.15
N LEU A 95 -0.36 -11.54 8.68
CA LEU A 95 -0.69 -12.43 7.57
C LEU A 95 -0.83 -11.65 6.25
N CYS A 96 0.22 -11.71 5.44
CA CYS A 96 0.27 -11.18 4.08
C CYS A 96 0.63 -12.30 3.09
N ILE A 97 -0.17 -12.49 2.03
CA ILE A 97 0.09 -13.57 1.07
C ILE A 97 1.48 -13.46 0.43
N ARG A 98 1.94 -12.25 0.11
CA ARG A 98 3.27 -12.02 -0.50
C ARG A 98 4.41 -12.35 0.45
N ARG A 99 4.27 -11.98 1.74
CA ARG A 99 5.24 -12.31 2.79
C ARG A 99 5.33 -13.82 3.00
N VAL A 100 4.18 -14.50 3.12
CA VAL A 100 4.14 -15.95 3.28
C VAL A 100 4.79 -16.64 2.08
N ILE A 101 4.48 -16.24 0.84
CA ILE A 101 5.11 -16.84 -0.35
C ILE A 101 6.62 -16.55 -0.37
N ALA A 102 7.06 -15.33 -0.02
CA ALA A 102 8.47 -14.98 0.07
C ALA A 102 9.23 -15.89 1.05
N GLU A 103 8.67 -16.10 2.25
CA GLU A 103 9.23 -16.99 3.28
C GLU A 103 9.44 -18.41 2.74
N THR A 104 8.49 -18.95 1.95
CA THR A 104 8.64 -20.29 1.36
C THR A 104 9.79 -20.40 0.35
N ARG A 105 10.24 -19.27 -0.20
CA ARG A 105 11.37 -19.15 -1.14
C ARG A 105 12.66 -18.71 -0.44
N GLY A 106 12.65 -18.56 0.89
CA GLY A 106 13.79 -18.05 1.66
C GLY A 106 14.08 -16.56 1.41
N LEU A 107 13.06 -15.79 1.02
CA LEU A 107 13.15 -14.35 0.76
C LEU A 107 12.52 -13.56 1.91
N ASP A 108 13.11 -12.41 2.26
CA ASP A 108 12.48 -11.43 3.15
C ASP A 108 11.70 -10.39 2.34
N PHE A 109 10.38 -10.38 2.49
CA PHE A 109 9.52 -9.46 1.76
C PHE A 109 9.76 -7.99 2.14
N ASP A 110 10.09 -7.68 3.40
CA ASP A 110 10.32 -6.29 3.82
C ASP A 110 11.62 -5.75 3.22
N GLU A 111 12.64 -6.61 3.10
CA GLU A 111 13.89 -6.29 2.40
C GLU A 111 13.61 -6.01 0.92
N LEU A 112 12.87 -6.91 0.24
CA LEU A 112 12.51 -6.74 -1.16
C LEU A 112 11.73 -5.44 -1.39
N PHE A 113 10.76 -5.16 -0.52
CA PHE A 113 9.88 -3.99 -0.64
C PHE A 113 10.61 -2.68 -0.35
N SER A 114 11.54 -2.67 0.60
CA SER A 114 12.28 -1.47 1.01
C SER A 114 13.46 -1.13 0.08
N HIS A 115 13.96 -2.13 -0.68
CA HIS A 115 15.14 -2.00 -1.53
C HIS A 115 14.86 -2.35 -3.00
N GLN A 116 13.80 -1.79 -3.56
CA GLN A 116 13.39 -2.04 -4.95
C GLN A 116 14.38 -1.53 -6.01
N ASP A 117 15.39 -0.76 -5.59
CA ASP A 117 16.54 -0.34 -6.39
C ASP A 117 17.58 -1.46 -6.62
N ARG A 118 17.48 -2.58 -5.89
CA ARG A 118 18.48 -3.66 -5.91
C ARG A 118 18.16 -4.79 -6.90
N PHE A 119 19.22 -5.54 -7.20
CA PHE A 119 19.21 -6.76 -8.00
C PHE A 119 19.65 -7.96 -7.16
N SER A 120 18.98 -9.10 -7.33
CA SER A 120 19.36 -10.37 -6.72
C SER A 120 20.17 -11.21 -7.70
N GLU A 121 21.44 -11.45 -7.38
CA GLU A 121 22.31 -12.35 -8.14
C GLU A 121 21.82 -13.81 -8.08
N THR A 122 21.32 -14.25 -6.93
CA THR A 122 20.83 -15.63 -6.72
C THR A 122 19.67 -15.99 -7.65
N PHE A 123 18.76 -15.04 -7.86
CA PHE A 123 17.58 -15.23 -8.72
C PHE A 123 17.72 -14.58 -10.10
N SER A 124 18.85 -13.92 -10.37
CA SER A 124 19.11 -13.12 -11.56
C SER A 124 17.97 -12.15 -11.92
N LYS A 125 17.38 -11.50 -10.91
CA LYS A 125 16.19 -10.65 -11.03
C LYS A 125 16.27 -9.43 -10.13
N SER A 126 15.70 -8.32 -10.58
CA SER A 126 15.50 -7.16 -9.72
C SER A 126 14.54 -7.49 -8.58
N TYR A 127 14.67 -6.82 -7.45
CA TYR A 127 13.75 -7.00 -6.33
C TYR A 127 12.31 -6.68 -6.74
N GLY A 128 12.12 -5.68 -7.59
CA GLY A 128 10.82 -5.37 -8.20
C GLY A 128 10.22 -6.52 -9.03
N ALA A 129 11.05 -7.24 -9.79
CA ALA A 129 10.61 -8.41 -10.55
C ALA A 129 10.28 -9.60 -9.63
N LEU A 130 11.02 -9.79 -8.54
CA LEU A 130 10.69 -10.81 -7.54
C LEU A 130 9.34 -10.53 -6.88
N ILE A 131 9.05 -9.27 -6.53
CA ILE A 131 7.74 -8.89 -5.96
C ILE A 131 6.60 -9.19 -6.94
N GLU A 132 6.79 -8.93 -8.23
CA GLU A 132 5.80 -9.27 -9.26
C GLU A 132 5.56 -10.78 -9.33
N GLU A 133 6.61 -11.60 -9.24
CA GLU A 133 6.44 -13.05 -9.20
C GLU A 133 5.65 -13.53 -8.00
N LEU A 134 5.90 -12.94 -6.82
CA LEU A 134 5.14 -13.26 -5.62
C LEU A 134 3.65 -12.91 -5.82
N ASP A 135 3.34 -11.82 -6.52
CA ASP A 135 1.97 -11.43 -6.88
C ASP A 135 1.34 -12.41 -7.89
N GLN A 136 2.08 -12.86 -8.90
CA GLN A 136 1.61 -13.87 -9.85
C GLN A 136 1.36 -15.23 -9.17
N GLN A 137 2.21 -15.62 -8.22
CA GLN A 137 2.01 -16.81 -7.40
C GLN A 137 0.78 -16.67 -6.50
N ALA A 138 0.56 -15.51 -5.89
CA ALA A 138 -0.65 -15.20 -5.12
C ALA A 138 -1.92 -15.37 -5.97
N LYS A 139 -1.94 -14.85 -7.21
CA LYS A 139 -3.05 -15.04 -8.15
C LYS A 139 -3.28 -16.50 -8.53
N SER A 140 -2.21 -17.28 -8.64
CA SER A 140 -2.28 -18.72 -8.93
C SER A 140 -2.89 -19.50 -7.76
N ILE A 141 -2.54 -19.13 -6.52
CA ILE A 141 -3.16 -19.66 -5.30
C ILE A 141 -4.65 -19.32 -5.25
N ILE A 142 -5.02 -18.07 -5.52
CA ILE A 142 -6.44 -17.66 -5.56
C ILE A 142 -7.19 -18.49 -6.60
N ARG A 143 -6.67 -18.57 -7.84
CA ARG A 143 -7.29 -19.37 -8.91
C ARG A 143 -7.49 -20.82 -8.50
N CYS A 144 -6.47 -21.45 -7.93
CA CYS A 144 -6.55 -22.83 -7.46
C CYS A 144 -7.60 -22.98 -6.35
N THR A 145 -7.59 -22.08 -5.36
CA THR A 145 -8.52 -22.11 -4.22
C THR A 145 -9.99 -21.93 -4.66
N LEU A 146 -10.25 -21.08 -5.66
CA LEU A 146 -11.60 -20.88 -6.18
C LEU A 146 -12.11 -22.08 -6.99
N ASN A 147 -11.21 -22.80 -7.69
CA ASN A 147 -11.58 -23.95 -8.51
C ASN A 147 -11.71 -25.25 -7.69
N ASP A 148 -10.82 -25.44 -6.72
CA ASP A 148 -10.82 -26.58 -5.80
C ASP A 148 -10.45 -26.11 -4.38
N PRO A 149 -11.45 -25.85 -3.52
CA PRO A 149 -11.23 -25.43 -2.13
C PRO A 149 -10.43 -26.44 -1.29
N GLY A 150 -10.36 -27.71 -1.70
CA GLY A 150 -9.62 -28.77 -1.01
C GLY A 150 -8.17 -28.93 -1.51
N ALA A 151 -7.76 -28.18 -2.53
CA ALA A 151 -6.46 -28.35 -3.16
C ALA A 151 -5.31 -28.02 -2.21
N ARG A 152 -4.26 -28.86 -2.28
CA ARG A 152 -3.00 -28.62 -1.56
C ARG A 152 -2.18 -27.59 -2.31
N LEU A 153 -1.97 -26.42 -1.70
CA LEU A 153 -1.21 -25.32 -2.31
C LEU A 153 0.28 -25.64 -2.54
N GLN A 154 0.79 -26.70 -1.92
CA GLN A 154 2.13 -27.20 -2.17
C GLN A 154 2.38 -27.48 -3.66
N GLU A 155 1.39 -28.05 -4.35
CA GLU A 155 1.47 -28.36 -5.78
C GLU A 155 1.47 -27.10 -6.65
N VAL A 156 0.76 -26.06 -6.21
CA VAL A 156 0.68 -24.75 -6.89
C VAL A 156 2.02 -24.01 -6.79
N LEU A 157 2.66 -24.08 -5.62
CA LEU A 157 3.94 -23.41 -5.37
C LEU A 157 5.14 -24.19 -5.89
N GLY A 158 5.00 -25.50 -6.14
CA GLY A 158 6.09 -26.35 -6.63
C GLY A 158 7.25 -26.49 -5.64
N LEU A 159 7.00 -26.28 -4.35
CA LEU A 159 8.01 -26.24 -3.28
C LEU A 159 7.61 -27.13 -2.11
N LEU A 160 8.62 -27.62 -1.36
CA LEU A 160 8.38 -28.26 -0.07
C LEU A 160 8.05 -27.18 0.96
N LEU A 161 6.86 -27.24 1.52
CA LEU A 161 6.41 -26.29 2.53
C LEU A 161 6.75 -26.78 3.92
N THR A 162 7.12 -25.86 4.80
CA THR A 162 7.15 -26.14 6.24
C THR A 162 5.72 -26.21 6.76
N LYS A 163 5.50 -26.93 7.88
CA LYS A 163 4.18 -27.00 8.52
C LYS A 163 3.65 -25.59 8.87
N GLU A 164 4.51 -24.69 9.32
CA GLU A 164 4.14 -23.31 9.63
C GLU A 164 3.64 -22.57 8.38
N SER A 165 4.34 -22.70 7.25
CA SER A 165 3.93 -22.09 5.99
C SER A 165 2.60 -22.67 5.48
N GLU A 166 2.38 -23.98 5.64
CA GLU A 166 1.10 -24.62 5.30
C GLU A 166 -0.05 -24.08 6.15
N ASP A 167 0.14 -23.92 7.46
CA ASP A 167 -0.87 -23.39 8.36
C ASP A 167 -1.22 -21.94 8.00
N LYS A 168 -0.22 -21.08 7.73
CA LYS A 168 -0.43 -19.69 7.27
C LYS A 168 -1.18 -19.65 5.93
N LEU A 169 -0.79 -20.48 4.97
CA LEU A 169 -1.45 -20.55 3.66
C LEU A 169 -2.89 -21.05 3.77
N ARG A 170 -3.19 -21.98 4.69
CA ARG A 170 -4.56 -22.45 4.94
C ARG A 170 -5.46 -21.35 5.50
N VAL A 171 -4.95 -20.49 6.38
CA VAL A 171 -5.68 -19.30 6.86
C VAL A 171 -5.99 -18.36 5.68
N ILE A 172 -5.02 -18.15 4.79
CA ILE A 172 -5.20 -17.34 3.58
C ILE A 172 -6.26 -17.96 2.65
N GLN A 173 -6.26 -19.29 2.44
CA GLN A 173 -7.29 -19.98 1.66
C GLN A 173 -8.69 -19.75 2.22
N MET A 174 -8.86 -19.91 3.54
CA MET A 174 -10.16 -19.67 4.19
C MET A 174 -10.62 -18.23 3.98
N ARG A 175 -9.70 -17.26 4.08
CA ARG A 175 -10.01 -15.84 3.81
C ARG A 175 -10.41 -15.61 2.34
N ILE A 176 -9.72 -16.23 1.39
CA ILE A 176 -10.07 -16.14 -0.05
C ILE A 176 -11.50 -16.66 -0.28
N LEU A 177 -11.85 -17.80 0.30
CA LEU A 177 -13.18 -18.40 0.17
C LEU A 177 -14.26 -17.53 0.81
N ASP A 178 -13.99 -16.97 2.01
CA ASP A 178 -14.91 -16.07 2.70
C ASP A 178 -15.14 -14.76 1.93
N ILE A 179 -14.09 -14.15 1.37
CA ILE A 179 -14.24 -12.97 0.49
C ILE A 179 -15.07 -13.34 -0.75
N ASN A 180 -14.78 -14.48 -1.39
CA ASN A 180 -15.52 -14.93 -2.55
C ASN A 180 -17.01 -15.16 -2.23
N GLU A 181 -17.31 -15.77 -1.09
CA GLU A 181 -18.69 -15.95 -0.63
C GLU A 181 -19.40 -14.61 -0.40
N ARG A 182 -18.73 -13.66 0.28
CA ARG A 182 -19.28 -12.31 0.50
C ARG A 182 -19.48 -11.53 -0.80
N LEU A 183 -18.70 -11.80 -1.85
CA LEU A 183 -18.93 -11.23 -3.18
C LEU A 183 -20.19 -11.78 -3.83
N GLU A 184 -20.39 -13.10 -3.77
CA GLU A 184 -21.60 -13.76 -4.29
C GLU A 184 -22.87 -13.31 -3.55
N GLN A 185 -22.73 -12.88 -2.29
CA GLN A 185 -23.83 -12.35 -1.48
C GLN A 185 -24.18 -10.88 -1.80
N SER A 186 -23.61 -10.27 -2.84
CA SER A 186 -23.94 -8.91 -3.27
C SER A 186 -25.45 -8.73 -3.49
N ARG A 187 -25.98 -7.58 -3.03
CA ARG A 187 -27.42 -7.28 -3.09
C ARG A 187 -27.72 -5.97 -3.81
N GLU A 188 -26.82 -5.45 -4.64
CA GLU A 188 -26.93 -4.10 -5.24
C GLU A 188 -28.30 -3.81 -5.87
N ILE A 189 -28.75 -4.64 -6.81
CA ILE A 189 -30.05 -4.48 -7.48
C ILE A 189 -31.23 -4.65 -6.50
N ASN A 190 -31.14 -5.67 -5.62
CA ASN A 190 -32.21 -5.95 -4.66
C ASN A 190 -32.37 -4.82 -3.63
N ALA A 191 -31.26 -4.24 -3.17
CA ALA A 191 -31.23 -3.12 -2.24
C ALA A 191 -31.80 -1.85 -2.87
N LEU A 192 -31.54 -1.63 -4.16
CA LEU A 192 -32.16 -0.54 -4.93
C LEU A 192 -33.69 -0.69 -4.96
N PHE A 193 -34.20 -1.85 -5.38
CA PHE A 193 -35.65 -2.09 -5.42
C PHE A 193 -36.30 -2.02 -4.03
N ASN A 194 -35.63 -2.53 -3.00
CA ASN A 194 -36.08 -2.40 -1.62
C ASN A 194 -36.21 -0.93 -1.21
N GLY A 195 -35.21 -0.10 -1.50
CA GLY A 195 -35.25 1.34 -1.23
C GLY A 195 -36.35 2.06 -2.00
N MET A 196 -36.56 1.72 -3.28
CA MET A 196 -37.64 2.30 -4.09
C MET A 196 -39.04 1.96 -3.56
N ASN A 197 -39.20 0.79 -2.93
CA ASN A 197 -40.44 0.38 -2.27
C ASN A 197 -40.61 0.98 -0.87
N GLY A 198 -39.73 1.89 -0.44
CA GLY A 198 -39.74 2.46 0.91
C GLY A 198 -39.29 1.48 2.00
N GLY A 199 -38.64 0.38 1.62
CA GLY A 199 -38.09 -0.61 2.54
C GLY A 199 -36.81 -0.15 3.24
N HIS A 200 -36.52 -0.72 4.39
CA HIS A 200 -35.29 -0.46 5.14
C HIS A 200 -34.10 -1.20 4.50
N THR A 201 -33.10 -0.47 4.01
CA THR A 201 -31.84 -1.04 3.52
C THR A 201 -30.83 -1.15 4.67
N PRO A 202 -30.32 -2.34 5.00
CA PRO A 202 -29.43 -2.53 6.13
C PRO A 202 -28.17 -1.64 6.05
N PRO A 203 -27.75 -1.04 7.19
CA PRO A 203 -26.52 -0.27 7.22
C PRO A 203 -25.28 -1.17 7.15
N GLY A 204 -24.17 -0.62 6.66
CA GLY A 204 -22.87 -1.31 6.63
C GLY A 204 -21.69 -0.33 6.67
N PRO A 205 -20.48 -0.76 7.05
CA PRO A 205 -19.33 0.13 7.00
C PRO A 205 -18.97 0.49 5.55
N SER A 206 -18.53 1.72 5.32
CA SER A 206 -17.83 2.13 4.09
C SER A 206 -16.33 1.96 4.27
N GLY A 207 -15.60 1.76 3.17
CA GLY A 207 -14.15 1.60 3.23
C GLY A 207 -13.51 1.30 1.89
N PHE A 208 -12.23 0.97 1.94
CA PHE A 208 -11.40 0.76 0.77
C PHE A 208 -10.87 -0.68 0.74
N LEU A 209 -11.41 -1.48 -0.16
CA LEU A 209 -11.02 -2.89 -0.35
C LEU A 209 -9.52 -3.04 -0.66
N ASN A 210 -8.98 -2.11 -1.43
CA ASN A 210 -7.55 -1.99 -1.72
C ASN A 210 -6.72 -1.43 -0.55
N ARG A 211 -7.25 -1.43 0.66
CA ARG A 211 -6.52 -1.24 1.93
C ARG A 211 -6.79 -2.37 2.92
N GLY A 212 -7.31 -3.50 2.43
CA GLY A 212 -7.56 -4.69 3.24
C GLY A 212 -8.84 -4.66 4.08
N GLN A 213 -9.67 -3.61 3.95
CA GLN A 213 -10.97 -3.50 4.64
C GLN A 213 -12.02 -4.35 3.92
N ASP A 214 -11.96 -5.67 4.08
CA ASP A 214 -12.87 -6.60 3.42
C ASP A 214 -14.23 -6.74 4.14
N ASP A 215 -14.35 -6.28 5.39
CA ASP A 215 -15.58 -6.23 6.20
C ASP A 215 -16.71 -5.38 5.58
N ILE A 216 -16.37 -4.56 4.58
CA ILE A 216 -17.33 -3.77 3.79
C ILE A 216 -18.09 -4.62 2.76
N LEU A 217 -17.69 -5.88 2.52
CA LEU A 217 -18.49 -6.85 1.75
C LEU A 217 -19.52 -7.56 2.65
N PRO A 218 -20.74 -7.89 2.15
CA PRO A 218 -21.24 -7.71 0.78
C PRO A 218 -21.65 -6.27 0.44
N THR A 219 -21.71 -5.96 -0.85
CA THR A 219 -22.27 -4.68 -1.36
C THR A 219 -23.81 -4.70 -1.41
N GLY A 220 -24.44 -3.54 -1.65
CA GLY A 220 -25.90 -3.38 -1.54
C GLY A 220 -26.37 -3.03 -0.12
N ARG A 221 -25.54 -2.31 0.64
CA ARG A 221 -25.85 -1.79 1.98
C ARG A 221 -25.89 -0.27 1.99
N ASN A 222 -26.65 0.31 2.93
CA ASN A 222 -26.63 1.75 3.16
C ASN A 222 -25.38 2.10 3.98
N PHE A 223 -24.29 2.42 3.31
CA PHE A 223 -23.00 2.53 3.98
C PHE A 223 -22.93 3.75 4.91
N TYR A 224 -22.16 3.65 5.99
CA TYR A 224 -21.82 4.75 6.88
C TYR A 224 -20.30 4.95 6.95
N SER A 225 -19.88 6.20 7.22
CA SER A 225 -18.47 6.56 7.39
C SER A 225 -17.90 6.12 8.74
N THR A 226 -16.64 6.39 8.98
CA THR A 226 -15.99 6.09 10.26
C THR A 226 -16.42 7.06 11.37
N ASP A 227 -16.23 6.65 12.63
CA ASP A 227 -16.44 7.51 13.79
C ASP A 227 -15.36 8.62 13.83
N PRO A 228 -15.74 9.91 13.70
CA PRO A 228 -14.77 11.01 13.66
C PRO A 228 -13.95 11.12 14.95
N TYR A 229 -14.47 10.65 16.09
CA TYR A 229 -13.77 10.70 17.37
C TYR A 229 -12.69 9.62 17.51
N ARG A 230 -12.59 8.65 16.60
CA ARG A 230 -11.63 7.55 16.68
C ARG A 230 -10.41 7.75 15.79
N MET A 231 -10.22 8.96 15.28
CA MET A 231 -9.11 9.34 14.41
C MET A 231 -8.09 10.22 15.16
N PRO A 232 -6.77 10.02 14.96
CA PRO A 232 -6.19 8.90 14.21
C PRO A 232 -6.28 7.59 15.00
N THR A 233 -6.35 6.45 14.30
CA THR A 233 -6.22 5.15 14.96
C THR A 233 -4.79 4.87 15.41
N LYS A 234 -4.58 3.90 16.32
CA LYS A 234 -3.22 3.53 16.78
C LYS A 234 -2.32 3.01 15.66
N SER A 235 -2.88 2.27 14.70
CA SER A 235 -2.15 1.82 13.51
C SER A 235 -1.81 2.99 12.59
N ALA A 236 -2.77 3.88 12.33
CA ALA A 236 -2.55 5.09 11.55
C ALA A 236 -1.49 6.00 12.19
N TRP A 237 -1.40 6.04 13.52
CA TRP A 237 -0.33 6.77 14.23
C TRP A 237 1.07 6.26 13.86
N ILE A 238 1.28 4.95 13.82
CA ILE A 238 2.58 4.36 13.46
C ILE A 238 2.95 4.73 12.02
N VAL A 239 1.99 4.59 11.09
CA VAL A 239 2.21 4.92 9.68
C VAL A 239 2.44 6.42 9.50
N GLY A 240 1.64 7.27 10.11
CA GLY A 240 1.78 8.73 10.05
C GLY A 240 3.13 9.23 10.58
N ARG A 241 3.63 8.63 11.67
CA ARG A 241 4.99 8.90 12.16
C ARG A 241 6.06 8.56 11.13
N ASN A 242 5.96 7.37 10.53
CA ASN A 242 6.92 6.93 9.52
C ASN A 242 6.86 7.83 8.28
N LEU A 243 5.67 8.26 7.84
CA LEU A 243 5.49 9.23 6.75
C LEU A 243 6.14 10.58 7.06
N ALA A 244 5.97 11.09 8.28
CA ALA A 244 6.59 12.35 8.71
C ALA A 244 8.12 12.25 8.74
N GLU A 245 8.67 11.19 9.33
CA GLU A 245 10.13 10.96 9.35
C GLU A 245 10.70 10.78 7.93
N SER A 246 10.00 10.07 7.05
CA SER A 246 10.42 9.87 5.66
C SER A 246 10.42 11.19 4.88
N LEU A 247 9.42 12.05 5.11
CA LEU A 247 9.35 13.40 4.54
C LEU A 247 10.55 14.23 5.00
N LEU A 248 10.85 14.24 6.30
CA LEU A 248 11.96 15.01 6.87
C LEU A 248 13.31 14.51 6.36
N GLN A 249 13.52 13.19 6.33
CA GLN A 249 14.75 12.58 5.82
C GLN A 249 14.96 12.91 4.33
N LYS A 250 13.89 12.84 3.53
CA LYS A 250 13.96 13.20 2.11
C LYS A 250 14.35 14.67 1.94
N TYR A 251 13.66 15.58 2.62
CA TYR A 251 13.95 17.02 2.52
C TYR A 251 15.36 17.36 3.03
N GLN A 252 15.80 16.76 4.13
CA GLN A 252 17.15 16.92 4.66
C GLN A 252 18.22 16.42 3.68
N LYS A 253 17.96 15.33 2.94
CA LYS A 253 18.87 14.80 1.92
C LYS A 253 18.95 15.72 0.70
N GLU A 254 17.83 16.32 0.29
CA GLU A 254 17.74 17.18 -0.90
C GLU A 254 18.27 18.60 -0.62
N GLU A 255 17.94 19.18 0.52
CA GLU A 255 18.18 20.60 0.83
C GLU A 255 19.22 20.81 1.94
N GLY A 256 19.71 19.75 2.58
CA GLY A 256 20.73 19.83 3.64
C GLY A 256 20.25 20.43 4.96
N ARG A 257 18.94 20.67 5.12
CA ARG A 257 18.31 21.24 6.32
C ARG A 257 16.90 20.68 6.50
N LEU A 258 16.32 20.86 7.69
CA LEU A 258 14.91 20.55 7.92
C LEU A 258 14.01 21.65 7.35
N PRO A 259 12.79 21.31 6.91
CA PRO A 259 11.81 22.31 6.49
C PRO A 259 11.33 23.11 7.70
N GLU A 260 11.11 24.40 7.53
CA GLU A 260 10.52 25.24 8.59
C GLU A 260 9.00 25.10 8.62
N ASN A 261 8.37 24.92 7.46
CA ASN A 261 6.94 24.78 7.28
C ASN A 261 6.61 23.71 6.21
N VAL A 262 5.54 22.95 6.42
CA VAL A 262 5.00 21.97 5.46
C VAL A 262 3.54 22.28 5.15
N GLY A 263 3.22 22.45 3.86
CA GLY A 263 1.86 22.64 3.40
C GLY A 263 1.10 21.31 3.24
N PHE A 264 -0.12 21.25 3.75
CA PHE A 264 -1.04 20.13 3.62
C PHE A 264 -2.35 20.56 2.96
N PHE A 265 -2.83 19.74 2.04
CA PHE A 265 -4.21 19.81 1.55
C PHE A 265 -4.99 18.64 2.13
N TRP A 266 -5.89 18.92 3.07
CA TRP A 266 -6.53 17.90 3.90
C TRP A 266 -8.01 17.72 3.55
N MET A 267 -8.34 16.51 3.09
CA MET A 267 -9.66 16.13 2.63
C MET A 267 -10.27 15.08 3.55
N ALA A 268 -11.61 15.09 3.69
CA ALA A 268 -12.34 14.07 4.47
C ALA A 268 -12.03 12.63 4.02
N ILE A 269 -11.76 12.42 2.73
CA ILE A 269 -11.42 11.11 2.19
C ILE A 269 -10.11 10.55 2.75
N ASP A 270 -9.14 11.39 3.13
CA ASP A 270 -7.92 10.91 3.80
C ASP A 270 -8.28 10.22 5.12
N LEU A 271 -9.06 10.89 5.97
CA LEU A 271 -9.53 10.33 7.25
C LEU A 271 -10.32 9.03 7.07
N MET A 272 -11.13 8.93 6.02
CA MET A 272 -11.92 7.73 5.71
C MET A 272 -11.07 6.57 5.17
N CYS A 273 -10.14 6.85 4.25
CA CYS A 273 -9.26 5.86 3.63
C CYS A 273 -8.22 5.32 4.60
N SER A 274 -7.58 6.23 5.33
CA SER A 274 -6.32 5.97 6.02
C SER A 274 -6.49 5.85 7.52
N ASN A 275 -7.72 5.97 8.03
CA ASN A 275 -7.98 6.03 9.47
C ASN A 275 -7.16 7.13 10.18
N GLY A 276 -6.84 8.21 9.45
CA GLY A 276 -6.09 9.37 9.91
C GLY A 276 -4.57 9.26 9.84
N GLU A 277 -4.00 8.61 8.82
CA GLU A 277 -2.54 8.60 8.61
C GLU A 277 -1.99 10.01 8.39
N GLY A 278 -2.65 10.81 7.54
CA GLY A 278 -2.27 12.21 7.31
C GLY A 278 -2.41 13.07 8.56
N PHE A 279 -3.47 12.83 9.35
CA PHE A 279 -3.66 13.50 10.63
C PHE A 279 -2.51 13.19 11.61
N ALA A 280 -2.16 11.92 11.73
CA ALA A 280 -1.02 11.47 12.53
C ALA A 280 0.32 12.04 12.03
N GLN A 281 0.50 12.15 10.71
CA GLN A 281 1.69 12.78 10.13
C GLN A 281 1.84 14.23 10.58
N MET A 282 0.77 15.03 10.50
CA MET A 282 0.76 16.43 10.95
C MET A 282 1.05 16.54 12.45
N PHE A 283 0.42 15.70 13.28
CA PHE A 283 0.69 15.63 14.72
C PHE A 283 2.15 15.33 15.03
N HIS A 284 2.73 14.35 14.34
CA HIS A 284 4.13 14.01 14.55
C HIS A 284 5.06 15.17 14.14
N LEU A 285 4.80 15.87 13.04
CA LEU A 285 5.58 17.05 12.62
C LEU A 285 5.59 18.14 13.68
N LEU A 286 4.43 18.45 14.26
CA LEU A 286 4.26 19.38 15.39
C LEU A 286 4.90 18.86 16.70
N GLY A 287 5.21 17.55 16.77
CA GLY A 287 5.76 16.91 17.95
C GLY A 287 4.71 16.71 19.06
N VAL A 288 3.49 16.35 18.66
CA VAL A 288 2.40 15.98 19.56
C VAL A 288 1.99 14.53 19.34
N GLU A 289 1.58 13.86 20.42
CA GLU A 289 1.13 12.46 20.42
C GLU A 289 -0.36 12.39 20.80
N PRO A 290 -1.23 11.75 20.01
CA PRO A 290 -2.64 11.60 20.37
C PRO A 290 -2.80 10.67 21.58
N ILE A 291 -3.79 10.96 22.43
CA ILE A 291 -4.14 10.14 23.60
C ILE A 291 -5.47 9.45 23.34
N TRP A 292 -5.44 8.11 23.30
CA TRP A 292 -6.64 7.28 23.19
C TRP A 292 -7.20 6.93 24.56
N ASN A 293 -8.51 7.09 24.73
CA ASN A 293 -9.22 6.54 25.88
C ASN A 293 -9.47 5.02 25.73
N ALA A 294 -10.12 4.40 26.72
CA ALA A 294 -10.44 2.98 26.69
C ALA A 294 -11.36 2.56 25.52
N SER A 295 -12.20 3.46 25.01
CA SER A 295 -13.06 3.21 23.83
C SER A 295 -12.34 3.46 22.50
N GLY A 296 -11.06 3.88 22.54
CA GLY A 296 -10.26 4.18 21.35
C GLY A 296 -10.56 5.53 20.72
N GLN A 297 -11.27 6.43 21.42
CA GLN A 297 -11.48 7.79 20.98
C GLN A 297 -10.28 8.67 21.32
N VAL A 298 -9.99 9.62 20.44
CA VAL A 298 -8.96 10.66 20.60
C VAL A 298 -9.68 11.97 20.89
N ARG A 299 -9.38 12.55 22.06
CA ARG A 299 -9.94 13.85 22.48
C ARG A 299 -8.89 14.80 23.05
N SER A 300 -7.65 14.34 23.12
CA SER A 300 -6.53 15.11 23.67
C SER A 300 -5.24 14.58 23.08
N PHE A 301 -4.20 15.38 23.21
CA PHE A 301 -2.85 15.03 22.80
C PHE A 301 -1.87 15.36 23.94
N ARG A 302 -0.67 14.83 23.82
CA ARG A 302 0.46 15.14 24.67
C ARG A 302 1.53 15.82 23.82
N VAL A 303 1.99 16.97 24.26
CA VAL A 303 3.16 17.62 23.67
C VAL A 303 4.41 16.81 24.03
N VAL A 304 5.11 16.31 23.02
CA VAL A 304 6.36 15.56 23.20
C VAL A 304 7.49 16.54 23.56
N PRO A 305 8.21 16.34 24.67
CA PRO A 305 9.37 17.16 25.01
C PRO A 305 10.45 17.16 23.91
N LEU A 306 11.12 18.29 23.69
CA LEU A 306 12.09 18.45 22.57
C LEU A 306 13.28 17.49 22.68
N ASP A 307 13.71 17.17 23.90
CA ASP A 307 14.76 16.18 24.18
C ASP A 307 14.39 14.78 23.68
N LYS A 308 13.09 14.42 23.74
CA LYS A 308 12.57 13.16 23.22
C LYS A 308 12.29 13.22 21.72
N LEU A 309 11.86 14.38 21.22
CA LEU A 309 11.56 14.57 19.81
C LEU A 309 12.84 14.53 18.95
N GLY A 310 13.97 14.99 19.49
CA GLY A 310 15.27 14.94 18.83
C GLY A 310 15.43 15.89 17.63
N ARG A 311 14.45 16.76 17.41
CA ARG A 311 14.43 17.76 16.33
C ARG A 311 13.55 18.97 16.71
N PRO A 312 13.66 20.09 15.99
CA PRO A 312 12.69 21.17 16.07
C PRO A 312 11.27 20.68 15.69
N ARG A 313 10.26 21.36 16.24
CA ARG A 313 8.88 21.26 15.75
C ARG A 313 8.81 21.92 14.38
N ILE A 314 8.09 21.30 13.47
CA ILE A 314 7.95 21.76 12.09
C ILE A 314 6.59 22.42 11.99
N ASP A 315 6.56 23.66 11.51
CA ASP A 315 5.30 24.39 11.29
C ASP A 315 4.49 23.71 10.17
N ILE A 316 3.18 23.88 10.20
CA ILE A 316 2.29 23.33 9.17
C ILE A 316 1.28 24.38 8.71
N THR A 317 1.02 24.39 7.41
CA THR A 317 -0.08 25.16 6.84
C THR A 317 -1.09 24.19 6.24
N VAL A 318 -2.31 24.18 6.76
CA VAL A 318 -3.31 23.18 6.39
C VAL A 318 -4.50 23.84 5.71
N GLU A 319 -4.72 23.51 4.44
CA GLU A 319 -5.93 23.85 3.71
C GLU A 319 -6.93 22.69 3.83
N ILE A 320 -8.07 22.94 4.47
CA ILE A 320 -9.13 21.93 4.66
C ILE A 320 -10.25 22.09 3.64
N THR A 321 -10.82 20.97 3.19
CA THR A 321 -12.03 21.01 2.36
C THR A 321 -13.28 21.27 3.19
N SER A 322 -14.34 21.80 2.57
CA SER A 322 -15.64 21.98 3.22
C SER A 322 -16.21 20.66 3.75
N THR A 323 -16.03 19.56 3.02
CA THR A 323 -16.45 18.23 3.48
C THR A 323 -15.72 17.80 4.74
N LEU A 324 -14.41 18.09 4.87
CA LEU A 324 -13.69 17.80 6.11
C LEU A 324 -14.24 18.63 7.26
N ARG A 325 -14.45 19.93 7.03
CA ARG A 325 -15.02 20.84 8.02
C ARG A 325 -16.37 20.35 8.55
N ASP A 326 -17.23 19.89 7.64
CA ASP A 326 -18.61 19.52 7.97
C ASP A 326 -18.71 18.11 8.60
N CYS A 327 -17.87 17.16 8.16
CA CYS A 327 -17.94 15.77 8.62
C CYS A 327 -17.00 15.43 9.79
N TYR A 328 -15.89 16.15 9.96
CA TYR A 328 -14.85 15.86 10.94
C TYR A 328 -14.42 17.10 11.76
N PRO A 329 -15.37 17.80 12.44
CA PRO A 329 -15.06 19.01 13.20
C PRO A 329 -13.99 18.80 14.27
N THR A 330 -14.15 17.74 15.06
CA THR A 330 -13.24 17.42 16.15
C THR A 330 -11.79 17.21 15.69
N SER A 331 -11.58 16.73 14.46
CA SER A 331 -10.23 16.44 13.95
C SER A 331 -9.44 17.71 13.66
N TYR A 332 -10.05 18.70 13.01
CA TYR A 332 -9.34 19.96 12.74
C TYR A 332 -9.31 20.87 13.97
N GLU A 333 -10.32 20.82 14.84
CA GLU A 333 -10.28 21.53 16.13
C GLU A 333 -9.12 21.04 17.00
N LEU A 334 -8.92 19.72 17.09
CA LEU A 334 -7.79 19.15 17.84
C LEU A 334 -6.44 19.47 17.18
N LEU A 335 -6.41 19.66 15.86
CA LEU A 335 -5.21 20.12 15.14
C LEU A 335 -4.90 21.58 15.45
N ASP A 336 -5.91 22.44 15.45
CA ASP A 336 -5.80 23.86 15.80
C ASP A 336 -5.32 24.04 17.25
N GLU A 337 -5.85 23.26 18.20
CA GLU A 337 -5.39 23.27 19.59
C GLU A 337 -3.92 22.83 19.76
N ALA A 338 -3.41 22.00 18.85
CA ALA A 338 -2.04 21.48 18.91
C ALA A 338 -0.99 22.44 18.34
N ILE A 339 -1.41 23.40 17.51
CA ILE A 339 -0.58 24.48 16.94
C ILE A 339 -0.43 25.59 18.00
#